data_AF-A0A6P1DIF3-F1
#
_entry.id   AF-A0A6P1DIF3-F1
#
_cell.length_a   1.000
_cell.length_b   1.000
_cell.length_c   1.000
_cell.angle_alpha   90.00
_cell.angle_beta   90.00
_cell.angle_gamma   90.00
#
_symmetry.space_group_name_H-M   'P 1'
#
loop_
_entity.id
_entity.type
_entity.pdbx_description
1 polymer ?
#
loop_
_entity_poly.entity_id
_entity_poly.type
_entity_poly.pdbx_seq_one_letter_code
_entity_poly.pdbx_strand_id
1 'polypeptide(L)' 'SESLAAQVADNGGVYFVPAFSGLFAPHWRSDARGAIVGLTRYATNAHIARATLEAICYQTRDVADAMSQDSGVGLQVL' A
#
# COMPACT_ATOMS: atom_id res chain seq x y z
N SER A 1 13.52 8.51 2.92
CA SER A 1 12.68 7.74 1.99
C SER A 1 11.72 8.65 1.25
N GLU A 2 11.02 9.56 1.94
CA GLU A 2 10.13 10.57 1.32
C GLU A 2 10.83 11.41 0.24
N SER A 3 12.01 11.95 0.53
CA SER A 3 12.83 12.69 -0.44
C SER A 3 13.24 11.88 -1.68
N LEU A 4 13.27 10.55 -1.58
CA LEU A 4 13.58 9.65 -2.69
C LEU A 4 12.31 9.34 -3.49
N ALA A 5 11.19 9.05 -2.81
CA ALA A 5 9.89 8.86 -3.44
C ALA A 5 9.42 10.11 -4.20
N ALA A 6 9.74 11.31 -3.69
CA ALA A 6 9.41 12.59 -4.32
C ALA A 6 10.18 12.85 -5.63
N GLN A 7 11.19 12.05 -5.97
CA GLN A 7 11.95 12.21 -7.23
C GLN A 7 11.19 11.66 -8.45
N VAL A 8 10.13 10.89 -8.23
CA VAL A 8 9.29 10.30 -9.29
C VAL A 8 7.85 10.79 -9.12
N ALA A 9 7.14 10.96 -10.23
CA ALA A 9 5.75 11.46 -10.21
C ALA A 9 4.72 10.40 -9.77
N ASP A 10 5.07 9.11 -9.91
CA ASP A 10 4.24 7.95 -9.57
C ASP A 10 5.10 6.75 -9.15
N ASN A 11 4.48 5.60 -8.88
CA ASN A 11 5.17 4.36 -8.51
C ASN A 11 5.69 3.54 -9.72
N GLY A 12 5.52 4.03 -10.95
CA GLY A 12 5.96 3.35 -12.17
C GLY A 12 5.29 2.00 -12.44
N GLY A 13 4.09 1.78 -11.90
CA GLY A 13 3.40 0.48 -11.93
C GLY A 13 3.94 -0.54 -10.92
N VAL A 14 4.90 -0.15 -10.06
CA VAL A 14 5.43 -1.00 -9.00
C VAL A 14 4.49 -0.95 -7.80
N TYR A 15 4.08 -2.11 -7.32
CA TYR A 15 3.31 -2.25 -6.08
C TYR A 15 4.09 -3.07 -5.08
N PHE A 16 4.02 -2.66 -3.82
CA PHE A 16 4.58 -3.41 -2.71
C PHE A 16 3.48 -3.83 -1.75
N VAL A 17 3.41 -5.11 -1.43
CA VAL A 17 2.54 -5.68 -0.39
C VAL A 17 3.42 -6.04 0.81
N PRO A 18 3.47 -5.22 1.88
CA PRO A 18 4.38 -5.43 3.00
C PRO A 18 3.84 -6.43 4.03
N ALA A 19 3.43 -7.62 3.58
CA ALA A 19 2.86 -8.68 4.43
C ALA A 19 3.93 -9.55 5.11
N PHE A 20 4.95 -8.95 5.74
CA PHE A 20 6.09 -9.71 6.29
C PHE A 20 5.68 -10.74 7.36
N SER A 21 4.68 -10.40 8.17
CA SER A 21 4.12 -11.26 9.21
C SER A 21 2.68 -11.69 8.89
N GLY A 22 2.32 -11.74 7.60
CA GLY A 22 0.94 -11.90 7.15
C GLY A 22 0.22 -10.57 6.93
N LEU A 23 -1.03 -10.67 6.49
CA LEU A 23 -1.97 -9.55 6.38
C LEU A 23 -2.99 -9.65 7.52
N PHE A 24 -3.19 -8.55 8.25
CA PHE A 24 -4.21 -8.45 9.28
C PHE A 24 -5.54 -7.97 8.69
N ALA A 25 -6.35 -7.26 9.47
CA ALA A 25 -7.61 -6.69 8.99
C ALA A 25 -7.42 -5.89 7.69
N PRO A 26 -8.37 -5.96 6.75
CA PRO A 26 -9.55 -6.84 6.72
C PRO A 26 -9.27 -8.27 6.22
N HIS A 27 -8.06 -8.55 5.74
CA HIS A 27 -7.74 -9.76 4.96
C HIS A 27 -7.48 -11.03 5.78
N TRP A 28 -6.94 -10.91 6.99
CA TRP A 28 -6.67 -12.02 7.94
C TRP A 28 -5.95 -13.23 7.32
N ARG A 29 -4.86 -12.97 6.58
CA ARG A 29 -4.06 -14.00 5.91
C ARG A 29 -2.68 -14.14 6.55
N SER A 30 -2.54 -15.12 7.45
CA SER A 30 -1.26 -15.43 8.12
C SER A 30 -0.22 -16.08 7.18
N ASP A 31 -0.67 -16.65 6.07
CA ASP A 31 0.17 -17.25 5.02
C ASP A 31 0.76 -16.21 4.06
N ALA A 32 0.19 -14.99 4.01
CA ALA A 32 0.67 -13.94 3.13
C ALA A 32 2.11 -13.53 3.47
N ARG A 33 2.89 -13.18 2.44
CA ARG A 33 4.29 -12.76 2.56
C ARG A 33 4.53 -11.49 1.75
N GLY A 34 5.62 -10.80 2.09
CA GLY A 34 6.06 -9.61 1.39
C GLY A 34 6.24 -9.87 -0.11
N ALA A 35 5.63 -9.05 -0.96
CA ALA A 35 5.71 -9.20 -2.41
C ALA A 35 5.85 -7.85 -3.10
N ILE A 36 6.79 -7.74 -4.04
CA ILE A 36 6.91 -6.59 -4.96
C ILE A 36 6.50 -7.08 -6.34
N VAL A 37 5.56 -6.39 -6.98
CA VAL A 37 5.04 -6.73 -8.31
C VAL A 37 5.10 -5.51 -9.24
N GLY A 38 5.07 -5.75 -10.55
CA GLY A 38 5.13 -4.69 -11.56
C GLY A 38 6.54 -4.16 -11.86
N LEU A 39 7.58 -4.87 -11.43
CA LEU A 39 8.96 -4.50 -11.76
C LEU A 39 9.22 -4.61 -13.27
N THR A 40 9.81 -3.55 -13.82
CA THR A 40 10.30 -3.47 -15.20
C THR A 40 11.72 -2.89 -15.18
N ARG A 41 12.41 -2.88 -16.33
CA ARG A 41 13.73 -2.21 -16.42
C ARG A 41 13.68 -0.69 -16.23
N TYR A 42 12.49 -0.10 -16.30
CA TYR A 42 12.27 1.33 -16.02
C TYR A 42 12.20 1.61 -14.50
N ALA A 43 11.86 0.61 -13.69
CA ALA A 43 11.74 0.79 -12.24
C ALA A 43 13.09 1.20 -11.63
N THR A 44 13.03 2.13 -10.67
CA THR A 44 14.19 2.65 -9.95
C THR A 44 13.93 2.54 -8.45
N ASN A 45 14.95 2.82 -7.64
CA ASN A 45 14.79 2.84 -6.18
C ASN A 45 13.76 3.88 -5.72
N ALA A 46 13.55 4.95 -6.49
CA ALA A 46 12.52 5.95 -6.21
C ALA A 46 11.10 5.39 -6.39
N HIS A 47 10.87 4.60 -7.44
CA HIS A 47 9.59 3.90 -7.64
C HIS A 47 9.29 2.92 -6.51
N ILE A 48 10.29 2.17 -6.03
CA ILE A 48 10.12 1.23 -4.90
C ILE A 48 9.82 1.99 -3.59
N ALA A 49 10.55 3.09 -3.33
CA ALA A 49 10.31 3.94 -2.17
C ALA A 49 8.88 4.49 -2.18
N ARG A 50 8.39 4.95 -3.34
CA ARG A 50 7.03 5.45 -3.49
C ARG A 50 5.98 4.37 -3.33
N ALA A 51 6.15 3.21 -3.97
CA ALA A 51 5.27 2.05 -3.82
C ALA A 51 5.14 1.60 -2.35
N THR A 52 6.22 1.74 -1.56
CA THR A 52 6.21 1.42 -0.13
C THR A 52 5.38 2.39 0.68
N LEU A 53 5.44 3.69 0.39
CA LEU A 53 4.60 4.70 1.05
C LEU A 53 3.14 4.52 0.66
N GLU A 54 2.86 4.29 -0.62
CA GLU A 54 1.50 4.04 -1.12
C GLU A 54 0.89 2.76 -0.51
N ALA A 55 1.69 1.73 -0.28
CA ALA A 55 1.23 0.50 0.39
C ALA A 55 0.66 0.77 1.79
N ILE A 56 1.27 1.68 2.55
CA ILE A 56 0.77 2.09 3.87
C ILE A 56 -0.59 2.78 3.70
N CYS A 57 -0.70 3.70 2.73
CA CYS A 57 -1.96 4.37 2.43
C CYS A 57 -3.07 3.40 2.03
N TYR A 58 -2.77 2.38 1.20
CA TYR A 58 -3.73 1.35 0.82
C TYR A 58 -4.18 0.52 2.02
N GLN A 59 -3.26 0.11 2.90
CA GLN A 59 -3.65 -0.62 4.12
C GLN A 59 -4.51 0.22 5.06
N THR A 60 -4.19 1.51 5.22
CA THR A 60 -5.04 2.43 6.01
C THR A 60 -6.42 2.53 5.40
N ARG A 61 -6.51 2.66 4.07
CA ARG A 61 -7.79 2.71 3.35
C ARG A 61 -8.59 1.42 3.52
N ASP A 62 -7.96 0.26 3.36
CA ASP A 62 -8.64 -1.04 3.50
C ASP A 62 -9.31 -1.18 4.88
N VAL A 63 -8.64 -0.73 5.95
CA VAL A 63 -9.20 -0.73 7.30
C VAL A 63 -10.31 0.31 7.43
N ALA A 64 -10.11 1.51 6.90
CA ALA A 64 -11.12 2.58 6.93
C ALA A 64 -12.41 2.18 6.18
N ASP A 65 -12.27 1.56 5.01
CA ASP A 65 -13.38 1.04 4.22
C ASP A 65 -14.12 -0.09 4.96
N ALA A 66 -13.39 -0.97 5.66
CA ALA A 66 -13.99 -1.99 6.52
C ALA A 66 -14.77 -1.36 7.70
N MET A 67 -14.21 -0.34 8.36
CA MET A 67 -14.89 0.39 9.44
C MET A 67 -16.16 1.09 8.96
N SER A 68 -16.14 1.70 7.78
CA SER A 68 -17.34 2.34 7.19
C SER A 68 -18.42 1.31 6.85
N GLN A 69 -18.04 0.13 6.36
CA GLN A 69 -18.98 -0.95 6.09
C GLN A 69 -19.61 -1.50 7.38
N ASP A 70 -18.80 -1.72 8.42
CA ASP A 70 -19.28 -2.25 9.71
C ASP A 70 -20.19 -1.25 10.45
N SER A 71 -19.87 0.04 10.39
CA SER A 71 -20.64 1.08 11.08
C SER A 71 -21.87 1.56 10.30
N GLY A 72 -21.93 1.31 8.99
CA GLY A 72 -22.95 1.90 8.10
C GLY A 72 -22.80 3.42 7.91
N VAL A 73 -21.73 4.02 8.42
CA VAL A 73 -21.45 5.46 8.33
C VAL A 73 -20.35 5.69 7.29
N GLY A 74 -20.68 6.46 6.25
CA GLY A 74 -19.68 6.90 5.27
C GLY A 74 -18.70 7.88 5.91
N LEU A 75 -17.40 7.65 5.71
CA LEU A 75 -16.36 8.60 6.11
C LEU A 75 -16.59 9.95 5.43
N GLN A 76 -16.82 10.98 6.24
CA GLN A 76 -16.94 12.35 5.76
C GLN A 76 -15.55 13.00 5.72
N VAL A 77 -15.22 13.60 4.58
CA VAL A 77 -14.04 14.45 4.46
C VAL A 77 -14.36 15.79 5.11
N LEU A 78 -13.47 16.26 5.99
CA LEU A 78 -13.55 17.59 6.63
C LEU A 78 -13.28 18.72 5.64
#